data_AF-A0A1X7K615-F1
#
_entry.id   AF-A0A1X7K615-F1
#
_cell.length_a   1.000
_cell.length_b   1.000
_cell.length_c   1.000
_cell.angle_alpha   90.00
_cell.angle_beta   90.00
_cell.angle_gamma   90.00
#
_symmetry.space_group_name_H-M   'P 1'
#
loop_
_entity.id
_entity.type
_entity.pdbx_description
1 polymer ?
#
loop_
_entity_poly.entity_id
_entity_poly.type
_entity_poly.pdbx_seq_one_letter_code
_entity_poly.pdbx_strand_id
1 'polypeptide(L)' 'MAYNRNNYSKRVQYIREVYSKAKERDVPDTRILRHVFPSHGIYISYRQWMNIKGLKPSEYGASQLVLFR' A
#
# COMPACT_ATOMS: atom_id res chain seq x y z
N MET A 1 1.01 21.87 6.82
CA MET A 1 1.58 21.08 5.70
C MET A 1 0.52 20.92 4.64
N ALA A 2 0.73 21.43 3.42
CA ALA A 2 -0.23 21.22 2.34
C ALA A 2 -0.25 19.73 1.98
N TYR A 3 -1.44 19.11 2.04
CA TYR A 3 -1.59 17.69 1.74
C TYR A 3 -1.46 17.49 0.22
N ASN A 4 -0.27 17.16 -0.25
CA ASN A 4 -0.05 16.87 -1.66
C ASN A 4 -0.65 15.49 -2.00
N ARG A 5 -1.85 15.50 -2.57
CA ARG A 5 -2.58 14.30 -2.98
C ARG A 5 -1.75 13.37 -3.87
N ASN A 6 -0.92 13.94 -4.76
CA ASN A 6 -0.08 13.15 -5.67
C ASN A 6 1.01 12.37 -4.90
N ASN A 7 1.56 12.95 -3.83
CA ASN A 7 2.54 12.26 -2.98
C ASN A 7 1.86 11.16 -2.15
N TYR A 8 0.63 11.38 -1.69
CA TYR A 8 -0.14 10.36 -0.99
C TYR A 8 -0.42 9.14 -1.87
N SER A 9 -0.89 9.36 -3.10
CA SER A 9 -1.17 8.30 -4.08
C SER A 9 0.06 7.43 -4.36
N LYS A 10 1.22 8.06 -4.63
CA LYS A 10 2.50 7.36 -4.83
C LYS A 10 2.90 6.51 -3.62
N ARG A 11 2.72 7.06 -2.41
CA ARG A 11 3.01 6.35 -1.15
C ARG A 11 2.10 5.13 -0.98
N VAL A 12 0.80 5.28 -1.23
CA VAL A 12 -0.16 4.16 -1.15
C VAL A 12 0.20 3.05 -2.13
N GLN A 13 0.56 3.40 -3.37
CA GLN A 13 0.99 2.44 -4.38
C GLN A 13 2.24 1.67 -3.92
N TYR A 14 3.24 2.37 -3.39
CA TYR A 14 4.45 1.75 -2.85
C TYR A 14 4.15 0.76 -1.71
N ILE A 15 3.31 1.16 -0.74
CA ILE A 15 2.93 0.29 0.39
C ILE A 15 2.22 -0.97 -0.13
N ARG A 16 1.32 -0.84 -1.11
CA ARG A 16 0.65 -2.00 -1.71
C ARG A 16 1.59 -2.93 -2.44
N GLU A 17 2.59 -2.40 -3.15
CA GLU A 17 3.60 -3.20 -3.85
C GLU A 17 4.46 -4.00 -2.86
N VAL A 18 4.90 -3.37 -1.76
CA VAL A 18 5.62 -4.07 -0.67
C VAL A 18 4.75 -5.16 -0.07
N TYR A 19 3.48 -4.86 0.20
CA TYR A 19 2.53 -5.85 0.71
C TYR A 19 2.33 -7.03 -0.25
N SER A 20 2.14 -6.77 -1.55
CA SER A 20 1.91 -7.85 -2.53
C SER A 20 3.12 -8.78 -2.67
N LYS A 21 4.34 -8.24 -2.54
CA LYS A 21 5.57 -9.04 -2.56
C LYS A 21 5.73 -9.90 -1.29
N ALA A 22 5.27 -9.39 -0.15
CA ALA A 22 5.39 -10.06 1.14
C ALA A 22 4.21 -10.99 1.49
N LYS A 23 3.09 -10.85 0.79
CA LYS A 23 1.86 -11.57 1.12
C LYS A 23 1.89 -12.99 0.55
N GLU A 24 2.09 -13.95 1.45
CA GLU A 24 1.88 -15.36 1.19
C GLU A 24 0.53 -15.84 1.76
N ARG A 25 0.06 -17.03 1.34
CA ARG A 25 -1.26 -17.56 1.72
C ARG A 25 -1.45 -17.69 3.24
N ASP A 26 -0.39 -18.10 3.93
CA ASP A 26 -0.43 -18.43 5.37
C ASP A 26 0.13 -17.33 6.28
N VAL A 27 0.54 -16.19 5.72
CA VAL A 27 1.13 -15.09 6.50
C VAL A 27 0.05 -14.08 6.88
N PRO A 28 -0.21 -13.83 8.18
CA PRO A 28 -1.19 -12.83 8.60
C PRO A 28 -0.67 -11.40 8.36
N ASP A 29 -1.58 -10.48 8.03
CA ASP A 29 -1.25 -9.08 7.74
C ASP A 29 -0.52 -8.38 8.90
N THR A 30 -0.85 -8.75 10.14
CA THR A 30 -0.21 -8.23 11.36
C THR A 30 1.28 -8.55 11.42
N ARG A 31 1.70 -9.72 10.89
CA ARG A 31 3.11 -10.11 10.83
C ARG A 31 3.87 -9.26 9.80
N ILE A 32 3.25 -9.01 8.65
CA ILE A 32 3.82 -8.16 7.59
C ILE A 32 3.98 -6.72 8.10
N LEU A 33 2.96 -6.18 8.76
CA LEU A 33 2.99 -4.85 9.37
C LEU A 33 4.07 -4.70 10.43
N ARG A 34 4.33 -5.75 11.23
CA ARG A 34 5.29 -5.71 12.32
C ARG A 34 6.73 -5.90 11.87
N HIS A 35 6.96 -6.71 10.84
CA HIS A 35 8.32 -7.14 10.46
C HIS A 35 8.78 -6.61 9.10
N VAL A 36 7.89 -6.54 8.11
CA VAL A 36 8.25 -6.18 6.73
C VAL A 36 8.07 -4.68 6.48
N PHE A 37 6.97 -4.09 6.95
CA PHE A 37 6.74 -2.66 6.70
C PHE A 37 7.85 -1.76 7.30
N PRO A 38 8.33 -2.00 8.53
CA PRO A 38 9.41 -1.20 9.11
C PRO A 38 10.74 -1.32 8.36
N SER A 39 11.06 -2.48 7.77
CA SER A 39 12.30 -2.64 6.98
C SER A 39 12.27 -1.85 5.67
N HIS A 40 11.07 -1.50 5.18
CA HIS A 40 10.86 -0.60 4.04
C HIS A 40 10.59 0.87 4.45
N GLY A 41 10.79 1.23 5.73
CA GLY A 41 10.54 2.58 6.23
C GLY A 41 9.05 2.95 6.30
N ILE A 42 8.15 1.96 6.26
CA ILE A 42 6.71 2.15 6.35
C ILE A 42 6.29 1.95 7.81
N TYR A 43 5.98 3.06 8.47
CA TYR A 43 5.47 3.07 9.85
C TYR A 43 4.00 3.47 9.84
N ILE A 44 3.11 2.49 9.84
CA ILE A 44 1.66 2.70 9.90
C ILE A 44 1.01 1.75 10.90
N SER A 45 -0.10 2.18 11.49
CA SER A 45 -0.93 1.33 12.34
C SER A 45 -1.76 0.34 11.51
N TYR A 46 -2.23 -0.73 12.15
CA TYR A 46 -3.13 -1.70 11.53
C TYR A 46 -4.40 -1.04 10.96
N ARG A 47 -4.99 -0.06 11.66
CA ARG A 47 -6.15 0.68 11.18
C ARG A 47 -5.85 1.48 9.90
N GLN A 48 -4.71 2.17 9.87
CA GLN A 48 -4.28 2.89 8.68
C GLN A 48 -4.05 1.93 7.51
N TRP A 49 -3.48 0.75 7.77
CA TRP A 49 -3.37 -0.29 6.76
C TRP A 49 -4.72 -0.75 6.24
N MET A 50 -5.71 -1.01 7.11
CA MET A 50 -7.04 -1.43 6.68
C MET A 50 -7.72 -0.38 5.80
N ASN A 51 -7.55 0.91 6.13
CA ASN A 51 -8.04 1.99 5.27
C ASN A 51 -7.36 1.96 3.89
N ILE A 52 -6.04 1.86 3.85
CA ILE A 52 -5.26 1.79 2.60
C ILE A 52 -5.59 0.53 1.78
N LYS A 53 -5.77 -0.61 2.46
CA LYS A 53 -6.15 -1.89 1.86
C LYS A 53 -7.58 -1.85 1.30
N GLY A 54 -8.47 -1.05 1.86
CA GLY A 54 -9.83 -0.84 1.34
C GLY A 54 -9.92 0.07 0.12
N LEU A 55 -8.89 0.87 -0.18
CA LEU A 55 -8.93 1.82 -1.30
C LEU A 55 -9.07 1.11 -2.65
N LYS A 56 -9.90 1.68 -3.53
CA LYS A 56 -10.01 1.21 -4.92
C LYS A 56 -8.79 1.69 -5.72
N PRO A 57 -8.29 0.92 -6.70
CA PRO A 57 -7.19 1.34 -7.56
C PRO A 57 -7.41 2.71 -8.22
N SER A 58 -8.66 3.07 -8.54
CA SER A 58 -9.04 4.38 -9.08
C SER A 58 -8.80 5.56 -8.11
N GLU A 59 -8.67 5.31 -6.82
CA GLU A 59 -8.53 6.35 -5.79
C GLU A 59 -7.07 6.75 -5.53
N TYR A 60 -6.12 5.88 -5.85
CA TYR A 60 -4.68 6.09 -5.60
C TYR A 60 -3.79 5.83 -6.82
N GLY A 61 -4.29 5.16 -7.85
CA GLY A 61 -3.54 4.87 -9.07
C GLY A 61 -3.87 5.86 -10.18
N ALA A 62 -2.85 6.56 -10.68
CA ALA A 62 -2.89 7.18 -12.02
C ALA A 62 -2.57 6.16 -13.13
N SER A 63 -2.38 4.88 -12.77
CA SER A 63 -2.19 3.80 -13.73
C SER A 63 -3.49 3.56 -14.48
N GLN A 64 -3.61 4.18 -15.65
CA GLN A 64 -4.49 3.72 -16.72
C GLN A 64 -4.30 2.21 -16.86
N LEU A 65 -5.41 1.46 -16.83
CA LEU A 65 -5.41 0.07 -17.29
C LEU A 65 -4.94 0.09 -18.74
N VAL A 66 -3.67 -0.24 -18.98
CA VAL A 66 -3.18 -0.46 -20.35
C VAL A 66 -3.83 -1.76 -20.81
N LEU A 67 -5.01 -1.63 -21.41
CA LEU A 67 -5.69 -2.70 -22.11
C LEU A 67 -4.89 -2.96 -23.40
N PHE A 68 -4.00 -3.95 -23.30
CA PHE A 68 -3.28 -4.62 -24.39
C PHE A 68 -2.19 -3.79 -25.11
N ARG A 69 -1.01 -4.40 -25.23
CA ARG A 69 -0.06 -4.17 -26.33
C ARG A 69 0.35 -5.53 -26.86
#